data_AF-A0A671XGM8-F1
#
_entry.id   AF-A0A671XGM8-F1
#
_cell.length_a   1.000
_cell.length_b   1.000
_cell.length_c   1.000
_cell.angle_alpha   90.00
_cell.angle_beta   90.00
_cell.angle_gamma   90.00
#
_symmetry.space_group_name_H-M   'P 1'
#
loop_
_entity.id
_entity.type
_entity.pdbx_description
1 polymer ?
#
loop_
_entity_poly.entity_id
_entity_poly.type
_entity_poly.pdbx_seq_one_letter_code
_entity_poly.pdbx_strand_id
1 'polypeptide(L)'
;VCPLHVYHFIKETKTWEEAQRYCREHYTDLATVYDMNDTQRLNDSVNTGEAWIGLHSNIRQENRVWHWSLPGVEVTKYFWAQQEPNDNDGTDNCVVIKNNEWHDHRCSHKRAFICYDEKQYIFHDDKKTWSEAQEYCREKHTDLVSGLHQLVDRKLRSEIQNQKNKNSFYWIGLFTDGWGWSDGSKASFRNWKSFEDDNIKNGTLVIVIRKNPSSTWEEASDYCIKNHRGLVSITDSSQQRWAAEKAKEADTGYVWLGLRYTCVLDLWFWVNDELVCYKNWASDEEPVEWCDRAVAMSKGEGHEWHTKADNEKFNFICALH
;
A
#
# COMPACT_ATOMS: atom_id res chain seq x y z
N VAL A 1 -16.71 8.68 -2.02
CA VAL A 1 -16.07 8.81 -3.35
C VAL A 1 -15.61 7.45 -3.78
N CYS A 2 -15.83 7.04 -5.02
CA CYS A 2 -15.33 5.76 -5.54
C CYS A 2 -14.23 6.03 -6.59
N PRO A 3 -13.00 5.49 -6.47
CA PRO A 3 -12.09 5.37 -7.60
C PRO A 3 -12.72 4.51 -8.70
N LEU A 4 -12.59 4.96 -9.94
CA LEU A 4 -12.95 4.19 -11.12
C LEU A 4 -11.65 3.84 -11.87
N HIS A 5 -11.35 2.54 -11.92
CA HIS A 5 -10.37 2.00 -12.86
C HIS A 5 -11.15 1.41 -14.03
N VAL A 6 -10.95 1.98 -15.22
CA VAL A 6 -11.56 1.48 -16.46
C VAL A 6 -10.49 0.70 -17.20
N TYR A 7 -10.72 -0.61 -17.35
CA TYR A 7 -9.86 -1.51 -18.10
C TYR A 7 -10.52 -1.88 -19.43
N HIS A 8 -9.72 -1.89 -20.49
CA HIS A 8 -10.16 -2.18 -21.86
C HIS A 8 -9.38 -3.37 -22.39
N PHE A 9 -10.07 -4.50 -22.55
CA PHE A 9 -9.47 -5.69 -23.15
C PHE A 9 -9.43 -5.56 -24.67
N ILE A 10 -8.23 -5.54 -25.23
CA ILE A 10 -8.00 -5.42 -26.67
C ILE A 10 -7.65 -6.81 -27.21
N LYS A 11 -8.53 -7.33 -28.09
CA LYS A 11 -8.40 -8.66 -28.69
C LYS A 11 -7.28 -8.76 -29.72
N GLU A 12 -6.73 -7.64 -30.19
CA GLU A 12 -5.61 -7.63 -31.14
C GLU A 12 -4.34 -8.20 -30.50
N THR A 13 -3.59 -9.01 -31.25
CA THR A 13 -2.33 -9.57 -30.74
C THR A 13 -1.15 -8.69 -31.13
N LYS A 14 -0.44 -8.14 -30.14
CA LYS A 14 0.73 -7.27 -30.34
C LYS A 14 1.88 -7.69 -29.43
N THR A 15 3.13 -7.33 -29.78
CA THR A 15 4.24 -7.44 -28.83
C THR A 15 3.99 -6.50 -27.65
N TRP A 16 4.70 -6.67 -26.53
CA TRP A 16 4.46 -5.84 -25.37
C TRP A 16 4.66 -4.34 -25.66
N GLU A 17 5.72 -3.98 -26.39
CA GLU A 17 6.00 -2.58 -26.77
C GLU A 17 4.97 -2.03 -27.78
N GLU A 18 4.53 -2.86 -28.73
CA GLU A 18 3.46 -2.48 -29.66
C GLU A 18 2.12 -2.28 -28.93
N ALA A 19 1.81 -3.12 -27.95
CA ALA A 19 0.62 -3.03 -27.10
C ALA A 19 0.67 -1.77 -26.22
N GLN A 20 1.83 -1.48 -25.61
CA GLN A 20 2.04 -0.26 -24.83
C GLN A 20 1.80 0.99 -25.66
N ARG A 21 2.42 1.06 -26.84
CA ARG A 21 2.22 2.18 -27.76
C ARG A 21 0.76 2.34 -28.15
N TYR A 22 0.07 1.25 -28.49
CA TYR A 22 -1.36 1.30 -28.78
C TYR A 22 -2.16 1.85 -27.60
N CYS A 23 -1.89 1.38 -26.38
CA CYS A 23 -2.59 1.88 -25.20
C CYS A 23 -2.30 3.36 -24.94
N ARG A 24 -1.08 3.86 -25.21
CA ARG A 24 -0.75 5.29 -25.09
C ARG A 24 -1.34 6.16 -26.20
N GLU A 25 -1.62 5.58 -27.37
CA GLU A 25 -2.25 6.28 -28.49
C GLU A 25 -3.76 6.40 -28.31
N HIS A 26 -4.40 5.44 -27.65
CA HIS A 26 -5.87 5.34 -27.55
C HIS A 26 -6.44 5.48 -26.13
N TYR A 27 -5.62 5.26 -25.11
CA TYR A 27 -5.97 5.22 -23.69
C TYR A 27 -4.83 5.89 -22.88
N THR A 28 -4.65 5.52 -21.61
CA THR A 28 -3.53 6.02 -20.79
C THR A 28 -2.27 5.17 -20.95
N ASP A 29 -2.31 3.89 -20.59
CA ASP A 29 -1.20 2.95 -20.79
C ASP A 29 -1.70 1.49 -20.65
N LEU A 30 -0.80 0.50 -20.73
CA LEU A 30 -1.08 -0.89 -20.36
C LEU A 30 -1.49 -1.00 -18.89
N ALA A 31 -2.41 -1.93 -18.60
CA ALA A 31 -3.03 -2.10 -17.30
C ALA A 31 -2.01 -2.20 -16.16
N THR A 32 -2.18 -1.34 -15.16
CA THR A 32 -1.53 -1.46 -13.85
C THR A 32 -2.51 -2.13 -12.89
N VAL A 33 -2.08 -3.18 -12.19
CA VAL A 33 -2.94 -3.97 -11.30
C VAL A 33 -2.57 -3.64 -9.86
N TYR A 34 -3.50 -3.05 -9.10
CA TYR A 34 -3.24 -2.62 -7.72
C TYR A 34 -3.75 -3.64 -6.70
N ASP A 35 -4.82 -4.37 -7.01
CA ASP A 35 -5.41 -5.36 -6.11
C ASP A 35 -6.06 -6.58 -6.81
N MET A 36 -6.58 -7.51 -6.02
CA MET A 36 -7.24 -8.73 -6.52
C MET A 36 -8.59 -8.44 -7.20
N ASN A 37 -9.24 -7.32 -6.88
CA ASN A 37 -10.51 -6.92 -7.49
C ASN A 37 -10.27 -6.39 -8.92
N ASP A 38 -9.15 -5.69 -9.14
CA ASP A 38 -8.66 -5.36 -10.48
C ASP A 38 -8.40 -6.63 -11.28
N THR A 39 -7.67 -7.58 -10.68
CA THR A 39 -7.36 -8.89 -11.28
C THR A 39 -8.61 -9.66 -11.71
N GLN A 40 -9.65 -9.68 -10.87
CA GLN A 40 -10.92 -10.34 -11.17
C GLN A 40 -11.69 -9.66 -12.31
N ARG A 41 -11.74 -8.33 -12.36
CA ARG A 41 -12.35 -7.56 -13.47
C ARG A 41 -11.65 -7.78 -14.80
N LEU A 42 -10.32 -7.88 -14.75
CA LEU A 42 -9.49 -8.20 -15.91
C LEU A 42 -9.80 -9.61 -16.40
N ASN A 43 -10.01 -10.57 -15.50
CA ASN A 43 -10.28 -11.96 -15.88
C ASN A 43 -11.71 -12.16 -16.44
N ASP A 44 -12.71 -11.45 -15.91
CA ASP A 44 -14.08 -11.50 -16.42
C ASP A 44 -14.21 -10.99 -17.88
N SER A 45 -13.25 -10.17 -18.33
CA SER A 45 -13.17 -9.67 -19.71
C SER A 45 -12.32 -10.54 -20.65
N VAL A 46 -11.44 -11.38 -20.09
CA VAL A 46 -10.52 -12.28 -20.81
C VAL A 46 -11.13 -13.69 -20.83
N ASN A 47 -12.24 -13.87 -21.55
CA ASN A 47 -13.09 -15.05 -21.45
C ASN A 47 -12.44 -16.42 -21.78
N THR A 48 -11.15 -16.52 -22.15
CA THR A 48 -10.39 -17.81 -22.32
C THR A 48 -8.86 -17.68 -22.50
N GLY A 49 -8.24 -16.50 -22.30
CA GLY A 49 -6.86 -16.23 -22.79
C GLY A 49 -5.87 -15.67 -21.76
N GLU A 50 -4.65 -15.42 -22.21
CA GLU A 50 -3.64 -14.64 -21.48
C GLU A 50 -3.48 -13.27 -22.14
N ALA A 51 -3.24 -12.23 -21.36
CA ALA A 51 -3.16 -10.86 -21.85
C ALA A 51 -1.99 -10.08 -21.25
N TRP A 52 -1.33 -9.24 -22.05
CA TRP A 52 -0.29 -8.33 -21.55
C TRP A 52 -0.86 -7.33 -20.56
N ILE A 53 -0.13 -7.14 -19.46
CA ILE A 53 -0.29 -6.05 -18.52
C ILE A 53 0.96 -5.15 -18.53
N GLY A 54 0.90 -4.02 -17.85
CA GLY A 54 1.94 -2.99 -17.87
C GLY A 54 3.21 -3.35 -17.11
N LEU A 55 3.26 -4.47 -16.39
CA LEU A 55 4.44 -4.87 -15.62
C LEU A 55 5.53 -5.41 -16.56
N HIS A 56 6.72 -4.84 -16.48
CA HIS A 56 7.90 -5.29 -17.23
C HIS A 56 9.19 -5.09 -16.42
N SER A 57 10.28 -5.74 -16.87
CA SER A 57 11.62 -5.54 -16.33
C SER A 57 12.61 -5.11 -17.40
N ASN A 58 13.59 -4.31 -17.01
CA ASN A 58 14.57 -3.69 -17.91
C ASN A 58 15.94 -4.37 -17.92
N ILE A 59 16.18 -5.42 -17.10
CA ILE A 59 17.55 -5.89 -16.79
C ILE A 59 17.65 -7.43 -16.78
N ARG A 60 18.75 -7.95 -17.35
CA ARG A 60 19.21 -9.34 -17.18
C ARG A 60 19.93 -9.46 -15.82
N GLN A 61 19.43 -10.36 -14.95
CA GLN A 61 19.78 -10.66 -13.53
C GLN A 61 21.19 -10.22 -13.05
N GLU A 62 21.38 -9.58 -11.89
CA GLU A 62 21.17 -10.10 -10.50
C GLU A 62 20.26 -9.22 -9.60
N ASN A 63 19.83 -8.03 -10.08
CA ASN A 63 18.96 -7.10 -9.36
C ASN A 63 17.73 -6.75 -10.22
N ARG A 64 16.89 -7.75 -10.54
CA ARG A 64 15.68 -7.55 -11.35
C ARG A 64 14.68 -6.69 -10.57
N VAL A 65 14.46 -5.47 -11.03
CA VAL A 65 13.40 -4.59 -10.52
C VAL A 65 12.25 -4.60 -11.51
N TRP A 66 11.04 -4.78 -10.98
CA TRP A 66 9.81 -4.72 -11.76
C TRP A 66 9.27 -3.30 -11.76
N HIS A 67 8.85 -2.85 -12.94
CA HIS A 67 8.27 -1.53 -13.13
C HIS A 67 6.92 -1.65 -13.82
N TRP A 68 5.97 -0.84 -13.36
CA TRP A 68 4.76 -0.59 -14.12
C TRP A 68 5.06 0.27 -15.34
N SER A 69 4.26 0.10 -16.39
CA SER A 69 4.32 0.89 -17.62
C SER A 69 4.14 2.37 -17.37
N LEU A 70 3.34 2.72 -16.35
CA LEU A 70 3.16 4.09 -15.89
C LEU A 70 4.37 4.54 -15.03
N PRO A 71 5.12 5.57 -15.45
CA PRO A 71 6.26 6.06 -14.69
C PRO A 71 5.88 6.57 -13.30
N GLY A 72 6.68 6.22 -12.29
CA GLY A 72 6.50 6.69 -10.91
C GLY A 72 5.52 5.89 -10.05
N VAL A 73 4.92 4.82 -10.60
CA VAL A 73 4.11 3.88 -9.81
C VAL A 73 4.99 2.72 -9.35
N GLU A 74 5.03 2.48 -8.04
CA GLU A 74 5.79 1.37 -7.44
C GLU A 74 4.98 0.08 -7.40
N VAL A 75 5.68 -1.06 -7.44
CA VAL A 75 5.09 -2.38 -7.29
C VAL A 75 4.96 -2.70 -5.80
N THR A 76 3.73 -2.63 -5.27
CA THR A 76 3.46 -2.84 -3.84
C THR A 76 3.12 -4.28 -3.49
N LYS A 77 2.63 -5.06 -4.46
CA LYS A 77 2.23 -6.45 -4.27
C LYS A 77 2.46 -7.25 -5.55
N TYR A 78 2.77 -8.52 -5.39
CA TYR A 78 2.97 -9.47 -6.48
C TYR A 78 1.89 -10.55 -6.46
N PHE A 79 1.44 -10.96 -7.65
CA PHE A 79 0.43 -12.01 -7.85
C PHE A 79 0.94 -13.11 -8.79
N TRP A 80 2.22 -13.48 -8.65
CA TRP A 80 2.86 -14.54 -9.44
C TRP A 80 2.18 -15.89 -9.27
N ALA A 81 2.10 -16.66 -10.35
CA ALA A 81 1.76 -18.07 -10.27
C ALA A 81 2.87 -18.85 -9.54
N GLN A 82 2.56 -20.07 -9.11
CA GLN A 82 3.56 -20.93 -8.47
C GLN A 82 4.76 -21.15 -9.41
N GLN A 83 5.97 -20.94 -8.90
CA GLN A 83 7.25 -21.04 -9.64
C GLN A 83 7.51 -19.90 -10.64
N GLU A 84 6.70 -18.84 -10.65
CA GLU A 84 6.97 -17.62 -11.41
C GLU A 84 7.57 -16.51 -10.49
N PRO A 85 8.37 -15.57 -11.04
CA PRO A 85 8.87 -15.56 -12.41
C PRO A 85 9.98 -16.60 -12.63
N ASN A 86 9.85 -17.44 -13.65
CA ASN A 86 10.76 -18.57 -13.91
C ASN A 86 11.96 -18.20 -14.80
N ASP A 87 11.93 -17.04 -15.44
CA ASP A 87 12.99 -16.48 -16.27
C ASP A 87 13.57 -17.47 -17.30
N ASN A 88 12.72 -18.14 -18.08
CA ASN A 88 13.19 -19.06 -19.13
C ASN A 88 14.15 -18.34 -20.11
N ASP A 89 15.45 -18.64 -19.96
CA ASP A 89 16.59 -18.12 -20.73
C ASP A 89 16.98 -16.63 -20.49
N GLY A 90 16.55 -15.97 -19.40
CA GLY A 90 16.97 -14.58 -19.14
C GLY A 90 16.32 -13.54 -20.07
N THR A 91 15.21 -13.92 -20.72
CA THR A 91 14.54 -13.12 -21.76
C THR A 91 13.06 -12.86 -21.50
N ASP A 92 12.52 -13.44 -20.43
CA ASP A 92 11.13 -13.28 -20.01
C ASP A 92 11.02 -12.04 -19.11
N ASN A 93 10.78 -10.90 -19.77
CA ASN A 93 10.83 -9.58 -19.13
C ASN A 93 9.48 -8.86 -19.11
N CYS A 94 8.42 -9.47 -19.65
CA CYS A 94 7.09 -8.86 -19.75
C CYS A 94 6.04 -9.76 -19.13
N VAL A 95 5.06 -9.17 -18.47
CA VAL A 95 4.11 -9.95 -17.66
C VAL A 95 2.76 -10.07 -18.35
N VAL A 96 2.22 -11.27 -18.33
CA VAL A 96 0.82 -11.54 -18.66
C VAL A 96 0.03 -11.87 -17.42
N ILE A 97 -1.28 -11.58 -17.48
CA ILE A 97 -2.26 -12.16 -16.58
C ILE A 97 -2.91 -13.37 -17.24
N LYS A 98 -3.06 -14.45 -16.47
CA LYS A 98 -3.77 -15.67 -16.86
C LYS A 98 -4.38 -16.30 -15.61
N ASN A 99 -5.68 -16.61 -15.62
CA ASN A 99 -6.37 -17.22 -14.48
C ASN A 99 -6.20 -16.48 -13.14
N ASN A 100 -6.15 -15.15 -13.16
CA ASN A 100 -5.84 -14.29 -12.01
C ASN A 100 -4.39 -14.37 -11.47
N GLU A 101 -3.49 -15.06 -12.17
CA GLU A 101 -2.08 -15.17 -11.79
C GLU A 101 -1.20 -14.48 -12.84
N TRP A 102 -0.02 -14.03 -12.39
CA TRP A 102 0.98 -13.38 -13.23
C TRP A 102 2.01 -14.39 -13.71
N HIS A 103 2.38 -14.30 -14.98
CA HIS A 103 3.43 -15.08 -15.60
C HIS A 103 4.37 -14.16 -16.37
N ASP A 104 5.68 -14.36 -16.28
CA ASP A 104 6.63 -13.68 -17.14
C ASP A 104 6.81 -14.42 -18.48
N HIS A 105 6.94 -13.62 -19.53
CA HIS A 105 7.07 -14.10 -20.90
C HIS A 105 7.97 -13.17 -21.72
N ARG A 106 8.49 -13.71 -22.82
CA ARG A 106 9.20 -12.95 -23.84
C ARG A 106 8.34 -11.81 -24.37
N CYS A 107 8.83 -10.58 -24.20
CA CYS A 107 8.16 -9.36 -24.69
C CYS A 107 7.89 -9.36 -26.20
N SER A 108 8.63 -10.17 -26.96
CA SER A 108 8.47 -10.34 -28.41
C SER A 108 7.26 -11.21 -28.80
N HIS A 109 6.65 -11.95 -27.87
CA HIS A 109 5.45 -12.71 -28.16
C HIS A 109 4.26 -11.79 -28.44
N LYS A 110 3.44 -12.15 -29.43
CA LYS A 110 2.22 -11.40 -29.75
C LYS A 110 1.05 -11.94 -28.93
N ARG A 111 0.42 -11.07 -28.14
CA ARG A 111 -0.70 -11.44 -27.27
C ARG A 111 -1.75 -10.33 -27.25
N ALA A 112 -2.97 -10.70 -26.90
CA ALA A 112 -3.98 -9.72 -26.50
C ALA A 112 -3.47 -8.92 -25.31
N PHE A 113 -4.03 -7.75 -25.06
CA PHE A 113 -3.50 -6.85 -24.06
C PHE A 113 -4.60 -6.01 -23.43
N ILE A 114 -4.33 -5.48 -22.24
CA ILE A 114 -5.31 -4.71 -21.49
C ILE A 114 -4.77 -3.29 -21.33
N CYS A 115 -5.52 -2.31 -21.81
CA CYS A 115 -5.26 -0.90 -21.56
C CYS A 115 -6.05 -0.43 -20.34
N TYR A 116 -5.64 0.69 -19.74
CA TYR A 116 -6.45 1.39 -18.76
C TYR A 116 -6.57 2.88 -19.10
N ASP A 117 -7.63 3.51 -18.62
CA ASP A 117 -7.77 4.96 -18.58
C ASP A 117 -7.34 5.52 -17.22
N GLU A 118 -6.88 6.77 -17.19
CA GLU A 118 -6.55 7.48 -15.96
C GLU A 118 -7.63 7.30 -14.90
N LYS A 119 -7.20 7.14 -13.65
CA LYS A 119 -8.11 7.06 -12.50
C LYS A 119 -9.07 8.24 -12.55
N GLN A 120 -10.36 7.94 -12.52
CA GLN A 120 -11.42 8.93 -12.37
C GLN A 120 -12.03 8.75 -10.98
N TYR A 121 -12.50 9.82 -10.36
CA TYR A 121 -13.25 9.71 -9.11
C TYR A 121 -14.70 10.08 -9.33
N ILE A 122 -15.58 9.18 -8.92
CA ILE A 122 -17.02 9.42 -8.98
C ILE A 122 -17.49 9.91 -7.62
N PHE A 123 -18.10 11.09 -7.62
CA PHE A 123 -18.74 11.70 -6.48
C PHE A 123 -20.24 11.45 -6.59
N HIS A 124 -20.79 10.82 -5.56
CA HIS A 124 -22.22 10.63 -5.41
C HIS A 124 -22.73 11.57 -4.33
N ASP A 125 -23.65 12.45 -4.72
CA ASP A 125 -24.24 13.47 -3.84
C ASP A 125 -25.40 12.95 -2.99
N ASP A 126 -25.87 11.73 -3.26
CA ASP A 126 -26.93 11.08 -2.49
C ASP A 126 -26.43 10.75 -1.08
N LYS A 127 -27.18 11.20 -0.07
CA LYS A 127 -26.88 10.86 1.33
C LYS A 127 -27.08 9.36 1.54
N LYS A 128 -25.98 8.65 1.76
CA LYS A 128 -25.92 7.23 2.13
C LYS A 128 -25.23 7.08 3.48
N THR A 129 -25.55 6.04 4.25
CA THR A 129 -24.70 5.58 5.36
C THR A 129 -23.37 5.06 4.81
N TRP A 130 -22.36 4.92 5.68
CA TRP A 130 -21.05 4.41 5.26
C TRP A 130 -21.15 3.02 4.59
N SER A 131 -21.90 2.10 5.19
CA SER A 131 -22.09 0.73 4.66
C SER A 131 -22.80 0.73 3.31
N GLU A 132 -23.86 1.52 3.15
CA GLU A 132 -24.57 1.66 1.88
C GLU A 132 -23.70 2.31 0.80
N ALA A 133 -22.85 3.27 1.16
CA ALA A 133 -21.91 3.89 0.24
C ALA A 133 -20.82 2.92 -0.20
N GLN A 134 -20.32 2.10 0.73
CA GLN A 134 -19.35 1.04 0.44
C GLN A 134 -19.94 -0.04 -0.47
N GLU A 135 -21.11 -0.56 -0.12
CA GLU A 135 -21.82 -1.56 -0.92
C GLU A 135 -22.06 -1.04 -2.34
N TYR A 136 -22.57 0.18 -2.46
CA TYR A 136 -22.75 0.84 -3.75
C TYR A 136 -21.45 0.95 -4.56
N CYS A 137 -20.35 1.43 -3.95
CA CYS A 137 -19.07 1.54 -4.65
C CYS A 137 -18.54 0.16 -5.07
N ARG A 138 -18.74 -0.90 -4.28
CA ARG A 138 -18.31 -2.27 -4.64
C ARG A 138 -19.15 -2.88 -5.75
N GLU A 139 -20.45 -2.62 -5.75
CA GLU A 139 -21.37 -3.11 -6.79
C GLU A 139 -21.14 -2.44 -8.15
N LYS A 140 -20.82 -1.14 -8.15
CA LYS A 140 -20.77 -0.33 -9.39
C LYS A 140 -19.35 0.05 -9.82
N HIS A 141 -18.42 0.11 -8.87
CA HIS A 141 -17.03 0.58 -9.03
C HIS A 141 -16.10 -0.38 -8.27
N THR A 142 -14.88 0.01 -7.86
CA THR A 142 -13.97 -0.87 -7.09
C THR A 142 -14.35 -0.97 -5.62
N ASP A 143 -14.23 0.13 -4.88
CA ASP A 143 -14.62 0.30 -3.48
C ASP A 143 -14.67 1.81 -3.17
N LEU A 144 -14.86 2.20 -1.92
CA LEU A 144 -14.61 3.58 -1.48
C LEU A 144 -13.12 3.93 -1.61
N VAL A 145 -12.83 5.21 -1.87
CA VAL A 145 -11.45 5.73 -1.93
C VAL A 145 -10.68 5.40 -0.66
N SER A 146 -9.52 4.78 -0.80
CA SER A 146 -8.78 4.16 0.31
C SER A 146 -7.27 4.21 0.11
N GLY A 147 -6.52 4.26 1.21
CA GLY A 147 -5.06 4.25 1.21
C GLY A 147 -4.41 5.57 0.80
N LEU A 148 -3.17 5.78 1.22
CA LEU A 148 -2.46 7.06 1.06
C LEU A 148 -2.34 7.47 -0.42
N HIS A 149 -1.98 6.53 -1.30
CA HIS A 149 -1.83 6.78 -2.74
C HIS A 149 -3.07 7.43 -3.37
N GLN A 150 -4.27 7.00 -2.99
CA GLN A 150 -5.50 7.57 -3.55
C GLN A 150 -5.86 8.90 -2.88
N LEU A 151 -5.62 9.02 -1.56
CA LEU A 151 -5.97 10.22 -0.79
C LEU A 151 -5.04 11.42 -1.04
N VAL A 152 -3.79 11.20 -1.43
CA VAL A 152 -2.86 12.27 -1.81
C VAL A 152 -2.88 12.61 -3.30
N ASP A 153 -3.73 11.92 -4.07
CA ASP A 153 -3.83 12.12 -5.50
C ASP A 153 -4.29 13.54 -5.84
N ARG A 154 -3.54 14.20 -6.74
CA ARG A 154 -3.79 15.61 -7.10
C ARG A 154 -5.12 15.78 -7.83
N LYS A 155 -5.54 14.78 -8.61
CA LYS A 155 -6.78 14.81 -9.37
C LYS A 155 -7.97 14.69 -8.43
N LEU A 156 -7.92 13.78 -7.45
CA LEU A 156 -8.93 13.72 -6.37
C LEU A 156 -9.08 15.08 -5.66
N ARG A 157 -7.97 15.71 -5.28
CA ARG A 157 -7.99 17.03 -4.61
C ARG A 157 -8.65 18.11 -5.48
N SER A 158 -8.31 18.15 -6.77
CA SER A 158 -8.91 19.10 -7.71
C SER A 158 -10.40 18.85 -7.89
N GLU A 159 -10.80 17.58 -8.03
CA GLU A 159 -12.20 17.21 -8.22
C GLU A 159 -13.05 17.51 -6.98
N ILE A 160 -12.52 17.31 -5.76
CA ILE A 160 -13.17 17.74 -4.50
C ILE A 160 -13.41 19.26 -4.48
N GLN A 161 -12.38 20.05 -4.85
CA GLN A 161 -12.48 21.52 -4.86
C GLN A 161 -13.49 22.05 -5.89
N ASN A 162 -13.68 21.31 -6.98
CA ASN A 162 -14.60 21.64 -8.05
C ASN A 162 -16.04 21.16 -7.80
N GLN A 163 -16.30 20.42 -6.71
CA GLN A 163 -17.67 19.99 -6.38
C GLN A 163 -18.55 21.19 -6.04
N LYS A 164 -19.80 21.13 -6.51
CA LYS A 164 -20.80 22.20 -6.33
C LYS A 164 -21.04 22.53 -4.86
N ASN A 165 -20.91 21.54 -3.98
CA ASN A 165 -21.13 21.69 -2.56
C ASN A 165 -19.81 21.58 -1.78
N LYS A 166 -19.12 22.72 -1.61
CA LYS A 166 -17.81 22.83 -0.95
C LYS A 166 -17.79 22.42 0.53
N ASN A 167 -18.96 22.29 1.17
CA ASN A 167 -19.11 21.87 2.57
C ASN A 167 -19.60 20.42 2.73
N SER A 168 -19.60 19.61 1.67
CA SER A 168 -19.99 18.19 1.78
C SER A 168 -18.83 17.33 2.27
N PHE A 169 -19.13 16.50 3.27
CA PHE A 169 -18.25 15.40 3.68
C PHE A 169 -18.55 14.19 2.80
N TYR A 170 -17.50 13.56 2.28
CA TYR A 170 -17.63 12.33 1.48
C TYR A 170 -17.06 11.15 2.27
N TRP A 171 -17.76 10.01 2.21
CA TRP A 171 -17.24 8.76 2.77
C TRP A 171 -15.98 8.30 2.02
N ILE A 172 -15.01 7.85 2.81
CA ILE A 172 -13.80 7.15 2.40
C ILE A 172 -13.85 5.71 2.95
N GLY A 173 -13.02 4.82 2.43
CA GLY A 173 -13.03 3.39 2.81
C GLY A 173 -12.37 3.08 4.16
N LEU A 174 -12.04 4.10 4.97
CA LEU A 174 -11.55 3.93 6.33
C LEU A 174 -12.72 3.56 7.25
N PHE A 175 -12.63 2.43 7.95
CA PHE A 175 -13.65 1.97 8.92
C PHE A 175 -13.03 1.21 10.10
N THR A 176 -13.82 1.03 11.14
CA THR A 176 -13.48 0.18 12.29
C THR A 176 -14.45 -1.00 12.36
N ASP A 177 -13.95 -2.22 12.55
CA ASP A 177 -14.75 -3.41 12.85
C ASP A 177 -14.55 -3.85 14.30
N GLY A 178 -15.64 -4.26 14.96
CA GLY A 178 -15.62 -4.73 16.35
C GLY A 178 -15.25 -6.22 16.50
N TRP A 179 -14.75 -6.86 15.44
CA TRP A 179 -14.45 -8.29 15.41
C TRP A 179 -12.95 -8.50 15.23
N GLY A 180 -12.37 -9.40 16.02
CA GLY A 180 -10.98 -9.86 15.89
C GLY A 180 -10.96 -11.38 15.94
N TRP A 181 -10.01 -12.00 15.25
CA TRP A 181 -9.80 -13.43 15.41
C TRP A 181 -9.16 -13.73 16.77
N SER A 182 -9.46 -14.89 17.35
CA SER A 182 -8.93 -15.29 18.67
C SER A 182 -7.41 -15.45 18.71
N ASP A 183 -6.77 -15.55 17.54
CA ASP A 183 -5.31 -15.60 17.37
C ASP A 183 -4.66 -14.21 17.26
N GLY A 184 -5.45 -13.13 17.34
CA GLY A 184 -4.98 -11.75 17.20
C GLY A 184 -4.79 -11.28 15.75
N SER A 185 -5.12 -12.12 14.75
CA SER A 185 -5.12 -11.69 13.36
C SER A 185 -6.32 -10.79 13.03
N LYS A 186 -6.15 -9.93 12.02
CA LYS A 186 -7.16 -8.94 11.62
C LYS A 186 -8.40 -9.63 11.02
N ALA A 187 -9.60 -9.24 11.47
CA ALA A 187 -10.86 -9.76 10.91
C ALA A 187 -11.36 -8.98 9.66
N SER A 188 -10.60 -7.97 9.22
CA SER A 188 -11.02 -6.99 8.21
C SER A 188 -11.02 -7.52 6.77
N PHE A 189 -10.51 -8.74 6.52
CA PHE A 189 -10.62 -9.42 5.23
C PHE A 189 -11.49 -10.68 5.33
N ARG A 190 -12.74 -10.60 4.86
CA ARG A 190 -13.65 -11.75 4.72
C ARG A 190 -13.73 -12.18 3.26
N ASN A 191 -12.82 -13.04 2.83
CA ASN A 191 -12.95 -13.74 1.56
C ASN A 191 -13.25 -15.22 1.88
N TRP A 192 -14.52 -15.63 1.73
CA TRP A 192 -14.95 -17.01 2.03
C TRP A 192 -14.49 -18.04 0.99
N LYS A 193 -13.45 -17.75 0.22
CA LYS A 193 -12.69 -18.74 -0.54
C LYS A 193 -11.46 -19.13 0.28
N SER A 194 -11.53 -20.34 0.82
CA SER A 194 -10.47 -21.04 1.51
C SER A 194 -9.14 -20.92 0.76
N PHE A 195 -8.20 -20.20 1.36
CA PHE A 195 -6.77 -20.46 1.18
C PHE A 195 -6.28 -20.98 2.51
N GLU A 196 -5.93 -22.26 2.53
CA GLU A 196 -5.04 -22.83 3.55
C GLU A 196 -3.69 -22.13 3.36
N ASP A 197 -3.29 -21.31 4.34
CA ASP A 197 -1.96 -20.72 4.37
C ASP A 197 -1.21 -21.32 5.57
N ASP A 198 -0.49 -22.39 5.29
CA ASP A 198 0.50 -22.96 6.18
C ASP A 198 1.77 -22.08 6.16
N ASN A 199 2.17 -21.61 7.36
CA ASN A 199 3.51 -21.09 7.72
C ASN A 199 3.80 -19.59 7.61
N ILE A 200 3.07 -18.74 8.35
CA ILE A 200 3.66 -17.48 8.87
C ILE A 200 3.74 -17.54 10.40
N LYS A 201 4.74 -18.28 10.88
CA LYS A 201 5.34 -18.07 12.19
C LYS A 201 6.69 -17.39 11.99
N ASN A 202 6.71 -16.07 11.82
CA ASN A 202 7.90 -15.26 12.08
C ASN A 202 7.45 -13.82 12.35
N GLY A 203 7.70 -13.35 13.56
CA GLY A 203 7.40 -11.98 13.97
C GLY A 203 8.22 -10.96 13.16
N THR A 204 7.68 -9.75 13.04
CA THR A 204 8.34 -8.60 12.41
C THR A 204 9.77 -8.44 12.94
N LEU A 205 10.77 -8.69 12.08
CA LEU A 205 12.17 -8.47 12.39
C LEU A 205 12.46 -6.96 12.40
N VAL A 206 13.06 -6.44 13.46
CA VAL A 206 13.33 -5.00 13.63
C VAL A 206 14.78 -4.73 14.04
N ILE A 207 15.32 -3.58 13.64
CA ILE A 207 16.68 -3.14 13.95
C ILE A 207 16.69 -1.69 14.44
N VAL A 208 17.56 -1.37 15.39
CA VAL A 208 17.83 0.01 15.80
C VAL A 208 18.94 0.62 14.96
N ILE A 209 18.67 1.78 14.39
CA ILE A 209 19.65 2.57 13.64
C ILE A 209 20.21 3.67 14.54
N ARG A 210 21.52 3.58 14.78
CA ARG A 210 22.30 4.53 15.56
C ARG A 210 23.06 5.47 14.63
N LYS A 211 22.50 6.65 14.37
CA LYS A 211 23.17 7.72 13.62
C LYS A 211 23.74 8.77 14.57
N ASN A 212 24.93 9.28 14.23
CA ASN A 212 25.55 10.43 14.88
C ASN A 212 25.98 11.47 13.81
N PRO A 213 25.34 12.64 13.75
CA PRO A 213 24.25 13.09 14.61
C PRO A 213 22.97 12.26 14.40
N SER A 214 22.14 12.18 15.45
CA SER A 214 20.83 11.51 15.39
C SER A 214 19.87 12.22 14.43
N SER A 215 18.75 11.57 14.08
CA SER A 215 17.91 11.99 12.96
C SER A 215 16.54 12.53 13.39
N THR A 216 16.03 13.48 12.61
CA THR A 216 14.61 13.87 12.70
C THR A 216 13.70 12.72 12.30
N TRP A 217 12.40 12.82 12.58
CA TRP A 217 11.47 11.76 12.20
C TRP A 217 11.44 11.57 10.67
N GLU A 218 11.45 12.67 9.90
CA GLU A 218 11.46 12.63 8.43
C GLU A 218 12.75 12.00 7.90
N GLU A 219 13.92 12.40 8.41
CA GLU A 219 15.22 11.80 8.04
C GLU A 219 15.30 10.30 8.38
N ALA A 220 14.68 9.90 9.50
CA ALA A 220 14.61 8.52 9.95
C ALA A 220 13.67 7.69 9.05
N SER A 221 12.50 8.24 8.72
CA SER A 221 11.53 7.64 7.81
C SER A 221 12.15 7.39 6.44
N ASP A 222 12.77 8.42 5.85
CA ASP A 222 13.44 8.33 4.55
C ASP A 222 14.55 7.27 4.56
N TYR A 223 15.33 7.20 5.64
CA TYR A 223 16.35 6.18 5.77
C TYR A 223 15.75 4.76 5.82
N CYS A 224 14.72 4.55 6.64
CA CYS A 224 14.12 3.22 6.77
C CYS A 224 13.37 2.79 5.51
N ILE A 225 12.71 3.70 4.79
CA ILE A 225 12.06 3.40 3.51
C ILE A 225 13.10 3.04 2.45
N LYS A 226 14.23 3.76 2.43
CA LYS A 226 15.29 3.54 1.44
C LYS A 226 16.08 2.25 1.65
N ASN A 227 16.29 1.84 2.90
CA ASN A 227 17.20 0.73 3.23
C ASN A 227 16.46 -0.51 3.79
N HIS A 228 15.20 -0.37 4.18
CA HIS A 228 14.39 -1.38 4.87
C HIS A 228 12.91 -1.26 4.45
N ARG A 229 11.95 -1.85 5.18
CA ARG A 229 10.50 -1.73 4.88
C ARG A 229 9.88 -0.40 5.32
N GLY A 230 10.55 0.36 6.18
CA GLY A 230 10.02 1.58 6.81
C GLY A 230 10.27 1.62 8.32
N LEU A 231 9.85 2.70 8.97
CA LEU A 231 9.88 2.78 10.43
C LEU A 231 8.97 1.70 11.03
N VAL A 232 9.36 1.18 12.19
CA VAL A 232 8.59 0.11 12.85
C VAL A 232 7.17 0.57 13.16
N SER A 233 6.21 -0.29 12.86
CA SER A 233 4.83 -0.15 13.30
C SER A 233 4.55 -1.18 14.38
N ILE A 234 3.87 -0.77 15.46
CA ILE A 234 3.60 -1.63 16.62
C ILE A 234 2.10 -1.80 16.76
N THR A 235 1.59 -2.94 16.30
CA THR A 235 0.15 -3.24 16.27
C THR A 235 -0.30 -4.28 17.27
N ASP A 236 0.62 -4.88 18.02
CA ASP A 236 0.32 -5.81 19.11
C ASP A 236 1.39 -5.81 20.23
N SER A 237 1.05 -6.43 21.36
CA SER A 237 1.92 -6.48 22.55
C SER A 237 3.22 -7.26 22.34
N SER A 238 3.24 -8.21 21.40
CA SER A 238 4.46 -8.96 21.07
C SER A 238 5.42 -8.07 20.31
N GLN A 239 4.93 -7.33 19.30
CA GLN A 239 5.73 -6.33 18.57
C GLN A 239 6.25 -5.26 19.52
N GLN A 240 5.45 -4.78 20.47
CA GLN A 240 5.89 -3.83 21.49
C GLN A 240 7.07 -4.40 22.29
N ARG A 241 6.98 -5.65 22.72
CA ARG A 241 8.06 -6.31 23.48
C ARG A 241 9.35 -6.41 22.67
N TRP A 242 9.26 -6.79 21.39
CA TRP A 242 10.43 -6.90 20.52
C TRP A 242 11.07 -5.53 20.22
N ALA A 243 10.25 -4.52 19.92
CA ALA A 243 10.73 -3.16 19.72
C ALA A 243 11.38 -2.60 20.99
N ALA A 244 10.78 -2.86 22.16
CA ALA A 244 11.31 -2.47 23.46
C ALA A 244 12.69 -3.09 23.75
N GLU A 245 12.86 -4.40 23.51
CA GLU A 245 14.17 -5.06 23.67
C GLU A 245 15.22 -4.43 22.75
N LYS A 246 14.84 -4.07 21.53
CA LYS A 246 15.75 -3.43 20.58
C LYS A 246 16.08 -1.99 20.97
N ALA A 247 15.11 -1.22 21.45
CA ALA A 247 15.30 0.17 21.85
C ALA A 247 16.38 0.36 22.93
N LYS A 248 16.65 -0.65 23.76
CA LYS A 248 17.74 -0.63 24.76
C LYS A 248 19.12 -0.45 24.12
N GLU A 249 19.29 -0.87 22.86
CA GLU A 249 20.53 -0.71 22.10
C GLU A 249 20.77 0.74 21.63
N ALA A 250 19.78 1.63 21.69
CA ALA A 250 19.89 3.02 21.24
C ALA A 250 20.78 3.87 22.16
N ASP A 251 21.42 4.89 21.60
CA ASP A 251 22.22 5.86 22.36
C ASP A 251 21.37 7.01 22.91
N THR A 252 20.24 7.31 22.25
CA THR A 252 19.30 8.37 22.65
C THR A 252 18.31 7.88 23.70
N GLY A 253 17.79 8.81 24.53
CA GLY A 253 16.78 8.48 25.56
C GLY A 253 15.42 8.06 24.99
N TYR A 254 15.20 8.30 23.70
CA TYR A 254 14.02 7.89 22.94
C TYR A 254 14.43 7.28 21.61
N VAL A 255 13.52 6.53 20.97
CA VAL A 255 13.67 6.04 19.60
C VAL A 255 12.42 6.33 18.77
N TRP A 256 12.59 6.80 17.54
CA TRP A 256 11.45 7.04 16.65
C TRP A 256 10.75 5.74 16.26
N LEU A 257 9.42 5.79 16.31
CA LEU A 257 8.50 4.80 15.76
C LEU A 257 7.83 5.37 14.50
N GLY A 258 7.16 4.51 13.74
CA GLY A 258 6.43 4.89 12.52
C GLY A 258 5.07 5.56 12.74
N LEU A 259 4.72 5.97 13.96
CA LEU A 259 3.43 6.59 14.26
C LEU A 259 3.53 8.11 14.20
N ARG A 260 2.72 8.75 13.34
CA ARG A 260 2.72 10.21 13.14
C ARG A 260 1.30 10.77 13.16
N TYR A 261 1.17 12.01 13.63
CA TYR A 261 -0.08 12.76 13.57
C TYR A 261 -0.20 13.52 12.23
N THR A 262 -1.39 13.52 11.63
CA THR A 262 -1.67 14.35 10.45
C THR A 262 -2.84 15.29 10.70
N CYS A 263 -2.57 16.59 10.55
CA CYS A 263 -3.60 17.63 10.65
C CYS A 263 -4.61 17.62 9.51
N VAL A 264 -4.30 16.94 8.40
CA VAL A 264 -5.23 16.87 7.26
C VAL A 264 -6.36 15.87 7.54
N LEU A 265 -6.07 14.81 8.30
CA LEU A 265 -7.03 13.74 8.62
C LEU A 265 -7.43 13.72 10.09
N ASP A 266 -6.85 14.59 10.91
CA ASP A 266 -7.10 14.71 12.36
C ASP A 266 -6.96 13.35 13.08
N LEU A 267 -5.91 12.59 12.73
CA LEU A 267 -5.68 11.25 13.27
C LEU A 267 -4.20 10.85 13.31
N TRP A 268 -3.92 9.87 14.16
CA TRP A 268 -2.67 9.14 14.22
C TRP A 268 -2.68 7.93 13.29
N PHE A 269 -1.61 7.72 12.51
CA PHE A 269 -1.48 6.56 11.63
C PHE A 269 -0.04 6.03 11.60
N TRP A 270 0.07 4.72 11.37
CA TRP A 270 1.35 4.06 11.16
C TRP A 270 1.83 4.23 9.71
N VAL A 271 3.14 4.32 9.50
CA VAL A 271 3.76 4.39 8.15
C VAL A 271 3.41 3.22 7.22
N ASN A 272 2.91 2.10 7.76
CA ASN A 272 2.49 0.92 6.98
C ASN A 272 0.96 0.88 6.74
N ASP A 273 0.26 2.00 6.93
CA ASP A 273 -1.19 2.15 6.77
C ASP A 273 -2.04 1.26 7.71
N GLU A 274 -1.45 0.74 8.80
CA GLU A 274 -2.19 0.02 9.83
C GLU A 274 -2.89 0.97 10.82
N LEU A 275 -4.03 0.52 11.35
CA LEU A 275 -4.75 1.22 12.42
C LEU A 275 -4.01 1.12 13.76
N VAL A 276 -4.11 2.17 14.58
CA VAL A 276 -3.53 2.23 15.93
C VAL A 276 -4.43 1.50 16.95
N CYS A 277 -4.52 0.17 16.81
CA CYS A 277 -5.36 -0.66 17.68
C CYS A 277 -4.69 -0.96 19.03
N TYR A 278 -3.36 -1.12 19.01
CA TYR A 278 -2.54 -1.26 20.21
C TYR A 278 -1.98 0.10 20.62
N LYS A 279 -1.93 0.37 21.93
CA LYS A 279 -1.47 1.63 22.51
C LYS A 279 -0.62 1.34 23.73
N ASN A 280 0.54 1.99 23.82
CA ASN A 280 1.42 1.95 25.00
C ASN A 280 1.85 3.36 25.41
N TRP A 281 0.92 4.32 25.38
CA TRP A 281 1.17 5.71 25.79
C TRP A 281 1.55 5.79 27.27
N ALA A 282 2.44 6.73 27.62
CA ALA A 282 2.76 7.03 29.02
C ALA A 282 1.50 7.51 29.76
N SER A 283 1.28 7.06 31.01
CA SER A 283 -0.01 7.18 31.72
C SER A 283 -0.55 8.60 31.90
N ASP A 284 0.31 9.61 31.70
CA ASP A 284 0.05 11.01 32.01
C ASP A 284 0.06 11.91 30.75
N GLU A 285 0.19 11.35 29.55
CA GLU A 285 0.16 12.10 28.28
C GLU A 285 -1.05 11.66 27.43
N GLU A 286 -2.05 12.54 27.28
CA GLU A 286 -2.94 12.42 26.12
C GLU A 286 -2.12 12.71 24.86
N PRO A 287 -2.24 11.90 23.79
CA PRO A 287 -1.44 12.09 22.60
C PRO A 287 -1.75 13.46 22.00
N VAL A 288 -0.74 14.34 21.97
CA VAL A 288 -0.94 15.74 21.60
C VAL A 288 -1.26 15.86 20.11
N GLU A 289 -2.47 16.30 19.81
CA GLU A 289 -3.05 16.42 18.45
C GLU A 289 -2.63 17.73 17.76
N TRP A 290 -1.32 17.96 17.60
CA TRP A 290 -0.79 19.12 16.88
C TRP A 290 0.00 18.70 15.64
N CYS A 291 0.06 19.61 14.67
CA CYS A 291 0.89 19.44 13.49
C CYS A 291 2.36 19.30 13.91
N ASP A 292 3.15 18.58 13.12
CA ASP A 292 4.57 18.35 13.37
C ASP A 292 4.87 17.47 14.61
N ARG A 293 3.96 16.52 14.89
CA ARG A 293 4.10 15.56 15.99
C ARG A 293 4.27 14.13 15.49
N ALA A 294 5.22 13.43 16.10
CA ALA A 294 5.48 12.03 15.87
C ALA A 294 5.70 11.29 17.20
N VAL A 295 5.61 9.96 17.17
CA VAL A 295 5.77 9.13 18.37
C VAL A 295 7.19 8.63 18.50
N ALA A 296 7.75 8.84 19.67
CA ALA A 296 8.99 8.21 20.09
C ALA A 296 8.73 7.30 21.30
N MET A 297 9.38 6.13 21.31
CA MET A 297 9.34 5.21 22.43
C MET A 297 10.49 5.51 23.39
N SER A 298 10.22 5.51 24.69
CA SER A 298 11.27 5.71 25.70
C SER A 298 12.23 4.50 25.75
N LYS A 299 13.52 4.77 25.92
CA LYS A 299 14.53 3.75 26.19
C LYS A 299 14.44 3.22 27.64
N GLY A 300 13.90 4.05 28.55
CA GLY A 300 13.80 3.77 29.97
C GLY A 300 12.77 2.70 30.34
N GLU A 301 12.48 2.58 31.64
CA GLU A 301 11.49 1.64 32.13
C GLU A 301 10.10 1.90 31.52
N GLY A 302 9.37 0.83 31.20
CA GLY A 302 8.03 0.89 30.62
C GLY A 302 7.99 0.94 29.09
N HIS A 303 9.04 1.45 28.42
CA HIS A 303 9.09 1.59 26.95
C HIS A 303 7.83 2.24 26.37
N GLU A 304 7.36 3.26 27.08
CA GLU A 304 6.12 3.97 26.78
C GLU A 304 6.29 4.89 25.58
N TRP A 305 5.18 5.18 24.92
CA TRP A 305 5.09 6.05 23.76
C TRP A 305 4.84 7.47 24.22
N HIS A 306 5.65 8.38 23.69
CA HIS A 306 5.55 9.82 23.95
C HIS A 306 5.38 10.58 22.65
N THR A 307 4.56 11.63 22.69
CA THR A 307 4.45 12.56 21.59
C THR A 307 5.63 13.54 21.61
N LYS A 308 6.37 13.61 20.51
CA LYS A 308 7.54 14.48 20.34
C LYS A 308 7.38 15.37 19.11
N ALA A 309 8.07 16.50 19.09
CA ALA A 309 8.14 17.31 17.87
C ALA A 309 8.98 16.56 16.82
N ASP A 310 8.49 16.49 15.59
CA ASP A 310 9.13 15.68 14.53
C ASP A 310 10.51 16.19 14.10
N ASN A 311 10.85 17.43 14.47
CA ASN A 311 12.16 18.05 14.31
C ASN A 311 13.19 17.69 15.40
N GLU A 312 12.77 17.00 16.47
CA GLU A 312 13.69 16.46 17.48
C GLU A 312 14.53 15.32 16.88
N LYS A 313 15.73 15.07 17.45
CA LYS A 313 16.69 14.12 16.87
C LYS A 313 16.90 12.91 17.76
N PHE A 314 16.46 11.74 17.30
CA PHE A 314 16.59 10.47 18.01
C PHE A 314 17.20 9.38 17.12
N ASN A 315 17.65 8.30 17.73
CA ASN A 315 17.79 7.02 17.04
C ASN A 315 16.40 6.49 16.66
N PHE A 316 16.34 5.48 15.81
CA PHE A 316 15.06 5.04 15.26
C PHE A 316 15.08 3.56 14.92
N ILE A 317 13.91 2.95 14.89
CA ILE A 317 13.76 1.51 14.64
C ILE A 317 13.15 1.30 13.25
N CYS A 318 13.83 0.52 12.41
CA CYS A 318 13.31 0.11 11.10
C CYS A 318 12.76 -1.32 11.16
N ALA A 319 11.70 -1.59 10.40
CA ALA A 319 11.24 -2.94 10.11
C ALA A 319 12.03 -3.53 8.93
N LEU A 320 12.59 -4.73 9.11
CA LEU A 320 13.43 -5.40 8.12
C LEU A 320 12.60 -6.09 7.03
N HIS A 321 13.24 -6.34 5.88
CA HIS A 321 12.65 -7.05 4.73
C HIS A 321 12.30 -8.50 5.02
#